data_AF-A0A3A9YVD6-F1
#
_entry.id   AF-A0A3A9YVD6-F1
#
_cell.length_a   1.000
_cell.length_b   1.000
_cell.length_c   1.000
_cell.angle_alpha   90.00
_cell.angle_beta   90.00
_cell.angle_gamma   90.00
#
_symmetry.space_group_name_H-M   'P 1'
#
loop_
_entity.id
_entity.type
_entity.pdbx_description
1 polymer ?
#
loop_
_entity_poly.entity_id
_entity_poly.type
_entity_poly.pdbx_seq_one_letter_code
_entity_poly.pdbx_strand_id
1 'polypeptide(L)'
;MARHGGRRPVIPRCTWCRTTLGTLILYAVEAGASACGWGYHACPGCLAAERLVPFAHHPAMARGPRMRYPDVVPAALLRRLALLGDDPRLTPVVRRLLAADARLRDRRTPPPDRHAAGALLRSALLDLRTLARGGLTTAEGAP
;
A
#
# COMPACT_ATOMS: atom_id res chain seq x y z
N MET A 1 21.58 28.75 27.82
CA MET A 1 20.35 28.00 28.17
C MET A 1 19.50 27.85 26.92
N ALA A 2 19.68 26.75 26.18
CA ALA A 2 18.96 26.50 24.93
C ALA A 2 17.58 25.89 25.25
N ARG A 3 16.51 26.55 24.79
CA ARG A 3 15.15 26.03 24.92
C ARG A 3 15.00 24.85 23.95
N HIS A 4 14.95 23.63 24.47
CA HIS A 4 14.45 22.48 23.72
C HIS A 4 12.98 22.74 23.39
N GLY A 5 12.71 23.27 22.20
CA GLY A 5 11.37 23.35 21.64
C GLY A 5 10.82 21.93 21.52
N GLY A 6 10.04 21.52 22.51
CA GLY A 6 9.37 20.22 22.52
C GLY A 6 8.52 20.11 21.27
N ARG A 7 8.98 19.34 20.28
CA ARG A 7 8.14 18.93 19.16
C ARG A 7 7.03 18.11 19.79
N ARG A 8 5.83 18.69 19.89
CA ARG A 8 4.63 17.91 20.19
C ARG A 8 4.59 16.76 19.17
N PRO A 9 4.47 15.50 19.62
CA PRO A 9 4.29 14.41 18.69
C PRO A 9 3.08 14.72 17.80
N VAL A 10 3.31 14.84 16.50
CA VAL A 10 2.22 15.00 15.53
C VAL A 10 1.52 13.65 15.51
N ILE A 11 0.36 13.57 16.16
CA ILE A 11 -0.47 12.38 16.15
C ILE A 11 -0.94 12.21 14.69
N PRO A 12 -0.56 11.11 13.99
CA PRO A 12 -1.04 10.88 12.65
C PRO A 12 -2.56 10.74 12.69
N ARG A 13 -3.22 11.22 11.63
CA ARG A 13 -4.66 11.11 11.43
C ARG A 13 -4.94 10.54 10.06
N CYS A 14 -6.00 9.75 9.94
CA CYS A 14 -6.46 9.32 8.62
C CYS A 14 -6.77 10.55 7.77
N THR A 15 -6.23 10.57 6.55
CA THR A 15 -6.40 11.68 5.60
C THR A 15 -7.89 11.94 5.30
N TRP A 16 -8.69 10.88 5.25
CA TRP A 16 -10.11 10.94 4.90
C TRP A 16 -11.02 11.10 6.13
N CYS A 17 -11.14 10.07 6.97
CA CYS A 17 -12.12 10.10 8.07
C CYS A 17 -11.60 10.79 9.34
N ARG A 18 -10.36 11.28 9.33
CA ARG A 18 -9.74 12.05 10.43
C ARG A 18 -9.54 11.30 11.74
N THR A 19 -9.88 10.01 11.81
CA THR A 19 -9.61 9.18 13.00
C THR A 19 -8.12 9.20 13.35
N THR A 20 -7.84 9.27 14.65
CA THR A 20 -6.52 9.06 15.25
C THR A 20 -6.42 7.71 15.95
N LEU A 21 -7.48 6.90 15.90
CA LEU A 21 -7.58 5.61 16.57
C LEU A 21 -7.19 4.46 15.64
N GLY A 22 -6.57 3.43 16.23
CA GLY A 22 -6.14 2.22 15.53
C GLY A 22 -4.87 2.44 14.68
N THR A 23 -4.48 1.40 13.96
CA THR A 23 -3.30 1.45 13.08
C THR A 23 -3.53 2.39 11.91
N LEU A 24 -2.67 3.41 11.78
CA LEU A 24 -2.68 4.33 10.65
C LEU A 24 -1.49 4.03 9.74
N ILE A 25 -1.77 3.69 8.50
CA ILE A 25 -0.79 3.20 7.52
C ILE A 25 -0.35 4.36 6.63
N LEU A 26 0.96 4.57 6.51
CA LEU A 26 1.55 5.54 5.61
C LEU A 26 1.35 5.07 4.16
N TYR A 27 0.79 5.90 3.29
CA TYR A 27 0.57 5.54 1.88
C TYR A 27 1.22 6.49 0.87
N ALA A 28 1.66 7.67 1.32
CA ALA A 28 2.33 8.66 0.50
C ALA A 28 3.21 9.56 1.37
N VAL A 29 4.26 10.12 0.78
CA VAL A 29 5.11 11.13 1.41
C VAL A 29 5.32 12.26 0.43
N GLU A 30 5.13 13.49 0.87
CA GLU A 30 5.51 14.66 0.09
C GLU A 30 6.81 15.21 0.63
N ALA A 31 7.80 15.40 -0.24
CA ALA A 31 9.06 16.02 0.14
C ALA A 31 8.86 17.54 0.26
N GLY A 32 9.12 18.09 1.45
CA GLY A 32 9.11 19.53 1.65
C GLY A 32 10.34 20.17 0.99
N ALA A 33 10.15 21.29 0.29
CA ALA A 33 11.22 22.01 -0.40
C ALA A 33 12.35 22.51 0.53
N SER A 34 12.12 22.55 1.85
CA SER A 34 13.09 23.08 2.82
C SER A 34 13.07 22.34 4.18
N ALA A 35 13.04 21.01 4.14
CA ALA A 35 13.47 20.10 5.23
C ALA A 35 12.43 19.48 6.19
N CYS A 36 11.13 19.55 5.92
CA CYS A 36 10.18 18.61 6.55
C CYS A 36 9.17 18.15 5.51
N GLY A 37 9.37 16.94 4.97
CA GLY A 37 8.30 16.27 4.24
C GLY A 37 7.15 15.89 5.16
N TRP A 38 5.96 15.71 4.60
CA TRP A 38 4.79 15.21 5.34
C TRP A 38 4.32 13.87 4.81
N GLY A 39 4.02 12.96 5.73
CA GLY A 39 3.46 11.65 5.44
C GLY A 39 1.94 11.66 5.49
N TYR A 40 1.32 11.05 4.49
CA TYR A 40 -0.13 10.85 4.48
C TYR A 40 -0.47 9.46 4.98
N HIS A 41 -1.42 9.42 5.92
CA HIS A 41 -1.82 8.19 6.58
C HIS A 41 -3.30 7.87 6.31
N ALA A 42 -3.65 6.59 6.35
CA ALA A 42 -5.02 6.13 6.24
C ALA A 42 -5.31 5.02 7.26
N CYS A 43 -6.51 5.00 7.83
CA CYS A 43 -6.97 3.83 8.57
C CYS A 43 -7.26 2.67 7.59
N PRO A 44 -7.35 1.40 8.04
CA PRO A 44 -7.59 0.26 7.17
C PRO A 44 -8.84 0.40 6.30
N GLY A 45 -9.92 0.97 6.87
CA GLY A 45 -11.17 1.22 6.14
C GLY A 45 -10.97 2.17 4.94
N CYS A 46 -10.34 3.32 5.17
CA CYS A 46 -10.08 4.29 4.10
C CYS A 46 -9.00 3.78 3.13
N LEU A 47 -8.01 3.03 3.60
CA LEU A 47 -7.00 2.42 2.74
C LEU A 47 -7.64 1.47 1.71
N ALA A 48 -8.59 0.64 2.15
CA ALA A 48 -9.33 -0.27 1.28
C ALA A 48 -10.29 0.48 0.35
N ALA A 49 -11.06 1.45 0.87
CA ALA A 49 -12.02 2.23 0.08
C ALA A 49 -11.36 3.00 -1.07
N GLU A 50 -10.20 3.59 -0.79
CA GLU A 50 -9.41 4.38 -1.75
C GLU A 50 -8.43 3.55 -2.57
N ARG A 51 -8.42 2.22 -2.34
CA ARG A 51 -7.55 1.24 -2.99
C ARG A 51 -6.07 1.59 -2.85
N LEU A 52 -5.65 2.18 -1.74
CA LEU A 52 -4.30 2.71 -1.58
C LEU A 52 -3.29 1.59 -1.34
N VAL A 53 -2.12 1.73 -1.95
CA VAL A 53 -0.97 0.87 -1.68
C VAL A 53 -0.17 1.51 -0.54
N PRO A 54 0.08 0.77 0.55
CA PRO A 54 0.99 1.21 1.62
C PRO A 54 2.35 1.63 1.07
N PHE A 55 2.93 2.69 1.63
CA PHE A 55 4.18 3.29 1.16
C PHE A 55 5.34 2.29 1.22
N ALA A 56 5.35 1.41 2.23
CA ALA A 56 6.36 0.34 2.35
C ALA A 56 6.38 -0.63 1.15
N HIS A 57 5.30 -0.71 0.38
CA HIS A 57 5.18 -1.59 -0.78
C HIS A 57 5.39 -0.86 -2.12
N HIS A 58 5.66 0.44 -2.10
CA HIS A 58 5.97 1.19 -3.31
C HIS A 58 7.27 0.66 -3.93
N PRO A 59 7.38 0.60 -5.28
CA PRO A 59 8.66 0.38 -5.92
C PRO A 59 9.69 1.42 -5.47
N ALA A 60 10.96 1.05 -5.30
CA ALA A 60 12.00 1.96 -4.81
C ALA A 60 12.18 3.27 -5.62
N MET A 61 11.76 3.26 -6.89
CA MET A 61 11.80 4.42 -7.78
C MET A 61 10.53 5.28 -7.74
N ALA A 62 9.45 4.80 -7.14
CA ALA A 62 8.23 5.57 -6.91
C ALA A 62 8.39 6.37 -5.61
N ARG A 63 8.94 7.58 -5.72
CA ARG A 63 9.12 8.47 -4.56
C ARG A 63 7.93 9.39 -4.38
N GLY A 64 7.08 9.08 -3.41
CA GLY A 64 6.19 10.06 -2.79
C GLY A 64 4.71 10.10 -3.21
N PRO A 65 4.31 9.90 -4.48
CA PRO A 65 2.90 10.01 -4.83
C PRO A 65 2.12 8.81 -4.31
N ARG A 66 0.82 9.04 -4.06
CA ARG A 66 -0.12 7.97 -3.77
C ARG A 66 -0.13 6.94 -4.91
N MET A 67 0.02 5.67 -4.58
CA MET A 67 -0.20 4.55 -5.51
C MET A 67 -1.49 3.84 -5.17
N ARG A 68 -2.17 3.31 -6.18
CA ARG A 68 -3.42 2.55 -6.03
C ARG A 68 -3.28 1.13 -6.55
N TYR A 69 -3.95 0.20 -5.89
CA TYR A 69 -4.12 -1.15 -6.38
C TYR A 69 -4.94 -1.13 -7.67
N PRO A 70 -4.53 -1.90 -8.70
CA PRO A 70 -5.28 -1.98 -9.96
C PRO A 70 -6.70 -2.51 -9.75
N ASP A 71 -7.63 -2.13 -10.63
CA ASP A 71 -9.07 -2.44 -10.50
C ASP A 71 -9.38 -3.95 -10.45
N VAL A 72 -8.49 -4.76 -11.03
CA VAL A 72 -8.55 -6.24 -10.98
C VAL A 72 -8.48 -6.80 -9.56
N VAL A 73 -7.95 -6.05 -8.58
CA VAL A 73 -7.93 -6.46 -7.17
C VAL A 73 -9.31 -6.27 -6.56
N PRO A 74 -10.02 -7.33 -6.12
CA PRO A 74 -11.37 -7.18 -5.60
C PRO A 74 -11.42 -6.38 -4.29
N ALA A 75 -12.48 -5.60 -4.09
CA ALA A 75 -12.66 -4.79 -2.87
C ALA A 75 -12.61 -5.62 -1.58
N ALA A 76 -13.14 -6.85 -1.60
CA ALA A 76 -13.05 -7.77 -0.46
C ALA A 76 -11.60 -8.17 -0.13
N LEU A 77 -10.74 -8.34 -1.14
CA LEU A 77 -9.32 -8.62 -0.94
C LEU A 77 -8.61 -7.37 -0.39
N LEU A 78 -8.92 -6.18 -0.91
CA LEU A 78 -8.37 -4.93 -0.40
C LEU A 78 -8.65 -4.71 1.09
N ARG A 79 -9.87 -5.03 1.55
CA ARG A 79 -10.21 -4.95 2.98
C ARG A 79 -9.30 -5.84 3.84
N ARG A 80 -8.98 -7.05 3.38
CA ARG A 80 -8.07 -7.95 4.09
C ARG A 80 -6.62 -7.46 4.06
N LEU A 81 -6.15 -7.02 2.89
CA LEU A 81 -4.81 -6.45 2.75
C LEU A 81 -4.62 -5.21 3.63
N ALA A 82 -5.66 -4.38 3.77
CA ALA A 82 -5.60 -3.19 4.62
C ALA A 82 -5.43 -3.50 6.11
N LEU A 83 -5.86 -4.68 6.57
CA LEU A 83 -5.62 -5.15 7.94
C LEU A 83 -4.18 -5.62 8.15
N LEU A 84 -3.54 -6.14 7.09
CA LEU A 84 -2.13 -6.54 7.14
C LEU A 84 -1.16 -5.35 7.12
N GLY A 85 -1.61 -4.18 6.68
CA GLY A 85 -0.83 -2.94 6.70
C GLY A 85 0.47 -3.05 5.93
N ASP A 86 1.59 -2.79 6.62
CA ASP A 86 2.95 -2.76 6.06
C ASP A 86 3.67 -4.13 6.11
N ASP A 87 2.95 -5.25 6.16
CA ASP A 87 3.55 -6.59 6.21
C ASP A 87 4.58 -6.78 5.07
N PRO A 88 5.87 -6.99 5.39
CA PRO A 88 6.94 -7.01 4.40
C PRO A 88 6.80 -8.13 3.36
N ARG A 89 6.05 -9.20 3.67
CA ARG A 89 5.76 -10.30 2.74
C ARG A 89 4.91 -9.84 1.56
N LEU A 90 4.14 -8.76 1.72
CA LEU A 90 3.32 -8.18 0.65
C LEU A 90 4.17 -7.45 -0.39
N THR A 91 5.26 -6.80 0.01
CA THR A 91 6.11 -5.96 -0.85
C THR A 91 6.48 -6.60 -2.20
N PRO A 92 7.08 -7.80 -2.26
CA PRO A 92 7.47 -8.39 -3.55
C PRO A 92 6.25 -8.71 -4.43
N VAL A 93 5.13 -9.14 -3.82
CA VAL A 93 3.92 -9.52 -4.55
C VAL A 93 3.21 -8.30 -5.12
N VAL A 94 3.06 -7.25 -4.31
CA VAL A 94 2.45 -5.96 -4.71
C VAL A 94 3.26 -5.30 -5.82
N ARG A 95 4.59 -5.28 -5.71
CA ARG A 95 5.46 -4.71 -6.75
C ARG A 95 5.32 -5.45 -8.08
N ARG A 96 5.27 -6.78 -8.05
CA ARG A 96 5.05 -7.60 -9.24
C ARG A 96 3.67 -7.36 -9.86
N LEU A 97 2.62 -7.26 -9.03
CA LEU A 97 1.27 -6.94 -9.48
C LEU A 97 1.23 -5.59 -10.22
N LEU A 98 1.79 -4.54 -9.62
CA LEU A 98 1.82 -3.19 -10.19
C LEU A 98 2.61 -3.15 -11.50
N ALA A 99 3.75 -3.84 -11.56
CA ALA A 99 4.55 -3.92 -12.78
C ALA A 99 3.82 -4.66 -13.92
N ALA A 100 3.13 -5.76 -13.60
CA ALA A 100 2.33 -6.51 -14.57
C ALA A 100 1.15 -5.68 -15.10
N ASP A 101 0.43 -4.99 -14.21
CA ASP A 101 -0.68 -4.11 -14.59
C ASP A 101 -0.20 -2.94 -15.46
N ALA A 102 0.92 -2.30 -15.10
CA ALA A 102 1.51 -1.22 -15.89
C ALA A 102 1.85 -1.68 -17.33
N ARG A 103 2.43 -2.88 -17.49
CA ARG A 103 2.70 -3.46 -18.82
C ARG A 103 1.44 -3.76 -19.61
N LEU A 104 0.37 -4.23 -18.96
CA LEU A 104 -0.91 -4.49 -19.60
C LEU A 104 -1.61 -3.21 -20.05
N ARG A 105 -1.43 -2.10 -19.32
CA ARG A 105 -1.96 -0.78 -19.68
C ARG A 105 -1.16 -0.10 -20.80
N ASP A 106 0.11 -0.45 -20.97
CA ASP A 106 0.93 0.08 -22.06
C ASP A 106 0.52 -0.53 -23.42
N ARG A 107 -0.08 0.32 -24.27
CA ARG A 107 -0.53 -0.05 -25.61
C ARG A 107 0.63 -0.45 -26.55
N ARG A 108 1.87 -0.06 -26.23
CA ARG A 108 3.06 -0.37 -27.02
C ARG A 108 3.60 -1.77 -26.74
N THR A 109 3.14 -2.43 -25.67
CA THR A 109 3.59 -3.77 -25.31
C THR A 109 3.24 -4.78 -26.42
N PRO A 110 4.18 -5.59 -26.92
CA PRO A 110 3.90 -6.64 -27.88
C PRO A 110 2.90 -7.70 -27.35
N PRO A 111 2.15 -8.39 -28.22
CA PRO A 111 1.24 -9.48 -27.80
C PRO A 111 1.85 -10.57 -26.89
N PRO A 112 3.04 -11.14 -27.17
CA PRO A 112 3.63 -12.16 -26.29
C PRO A 112 3.92 -11.60 -24.88
N ASP A 113 4.43 -10.37 -24.80
CA ASP A 113 4.74 -9.70 -23.54
C ASP A 113 3.47 -9.36 -22.75
N ARG A 114 2.37 -9.01 -23.43
CA ARG A 114 1.05 -8.85 -22.80
C ARG A 114 0.55 -10.16 -22.22
N HIS A 115 0.69 -11.28 -22.94
CA HIS A 115 0.28 -12.58 -22.43
C HIS A 115 1.06 -12.96 -21.17
N ALA A 116 2.39 -12.79 -21.20
CA ALA A 116 3.26 -13.00 -20.05
C ALA A 116 2.89 -12.09 -18.86
N ALA A 117 2.63 -10.80 -19.12
CA ALA A 117 2.17 -9.87 -18.08
C ALA A 117 0.82 -10.29 -17.49
N GLY A 118 -0.12 -10.78 -18.29
CA GLY A 118 -1.39 -11.31 -17.82
C GLY A 118 -1.24 -12.54 -16.92
N ALA A 119 -0.31 -13.44 -17.25
CA ALA A 119 0.01 -14.59 -16.40
C ALA A 119 0.62 -14.15 -15.05
N LEU A 120 1.56 -13.19 -15.07
CA LEU A 120 2.16 -12.62 -13.86
C LEU A 120 1.15 -11.89 -12.98
N LEU A 121 0.20 -11.16 -13.58
CA LEU A 121 -0.88 -10.49 -12.85
C LEU A 121 -1.75 -11.51 -12.10
N ARG A 122 -2.15 -12.59 -12.78
CA ARG A 122 -2.97 -13.66 -12.18
C ARG A 122 -2.23 -14.38 -11.05
N SER A 123 -0.95 -14.72 -11.23
CA SER A 123 -0.17 -15.37 -10.17
C SER A 123 0.01 -14.45 -8.96
N ALA A 124 0.29 -13.16 -9.18
CA ALA A 124 0.39 -12.19 -8.09
C ALA A 124 -0.93 -12.04 -7.31
N LEU A 125 -2.08 -12.06 -7.99
CA LEU A 125 -3.38 -12.05 -7.32
C LEU A 125 -3.64 -13.31 -6.48
N LEU A 126 -3.19 -14.48 -6.94
CA LEU A 126 -3.30 -15.72 -6.16
C LEU A 126 -2.43 -15.64 -4.90
N ASP A 127 -1.19 -15.16 -5.03
CA ASP A 127 -0.28 -15.01 -3.91
C ASP A 127 -0.82 -13.99 -2.88
N LEU A 128 -1.39 -12.86 -3.32
CA LEU A 128 -2.05 -11.91 -2.42
C LEU A 128 -3.22 -12.56 -1.66
N ARG A 129 -4.03 -13.38 -2.32
CA ARG A 129 -5.12 -14.12 -1.65
C ARG A 129 -4.61 -15.13 -0.64
N THR A 130 -3.47 -15.76 -0.90
CA THR A 130 -2.84 -16.70 0.02
C THR A 130 -2.29 -15.97 1.24
N LEU A 131 -1.55 -14.88 1.05
CA LEU A 131 -1.05 -14.05 2.15
C LEU A 131 -2.18 -13.43 2.97
N ALA A 132 -3.22 -12.91 2.32
CA ALA A 132 -4.39 -12.36 2.99
C ALA A 132 -5.16 -13.40 3.84
N ARG A 133 -5.08 -14.69 3.50
CA ARG A 133 -5.66 -15.77 4.32
C ARG A 133 -4.72 -16.14 5.48
N GLY A 134 -3.44 -16.36 5.19
CA GLY A 134 -2.46 -16.78 6.19
C GLY A 134 -2.14 -15.73 7.26
N GLY A 135 -2.19 -14.44 6.92
CA GLY A 135 -1.94 -13.35 7.87
C GLY A 135 -3.09 -13.12 8.86
N LEU A 136 -4.33 -13.37 8.46
CA LEU A 136 -5.48 -13.29 9.38
C LEU A 136 -5.48 -14.44 10.39
N THR A 137 -5.09 -15.65 9.96
CA THR A 137 -5.01 -16.81 10.86
C THR A 137 -3.93 -16.68 11.93
N THR A 138 -2.90 -15.84 11.74
CA THR A 138 -1.87 -15.58 12.77
C THR A 138 -2.29 -14.49 13.76
N ALA A 139 -3.16 -13.56 13.35
CA ALA A 139 -3.63 -12.47 14.19
C ALA A 139 -4.72 -12.90 15.20
N GLU A 140 -5.43 -14.00 14.94
CA GLU A 140 -6.48 -14.56 15.80
C GLU A 140 -5.94 -15.54 16.89
N GLY A 141 -4.61 -15.65 17.05
CA GLY A 141 -3.94 -16.60 17.94
C GLY A 141 -2.96 -15.98 18.94
N ALA A 142 -3.15 -14.72 19.35
CA ALA A 142 -2.39 -14.12 20.44
C ALA A 142 -3.21 -14.16 21.75
N PRO A 143 -2.73 -14.80 22.83
CA PRO A 143 -3.40 -14.84 24.14
C PRO A 143 -3.41 -13.48 24.84
#